data_AF-A0A6G1KF03-F1
#
_entry.id   AF-A0A6G1KF03-F1
#
_cell.length_a   1.000
_cell.length_b   1.000
_cell.length_c   1.000
_cell.angle_alpha   90.00
_cell.angle_beta   90.00
_cell.angle_gamma   90.00
#
_symmetry.space_group_name_H-M   'P 1'
#
loop_
_entity.id
_entity.type
_entity.pdbx_description
1 polymer ?
#
loop_
_entity_poly.entity_id
_entity_poly.type
_entity_poly.pdbx_seq_one_letter_code
_entity_poly.pdbx_strand_id
1 'polypeptide(L)'
;MITNFEAFTFAGQEHTATFGYQEDHAFPLALKIHSDGKPSLEEAIASVKSASESGEIFNLVEQHGGAVLLRGLPIKTPDDYSRVAHAFGFEAHEEVGRPPIRTILAKNVKTANEGPPELPIWPHNEYGWSTVNPAWLTFSCLAVPSSGGATPIISSIGLANALQKQAPDFYQKLLAHGVRYVYRYGREQVQSNTGASIFAAYGQHVEEGDDEQTIKRKVEAEVRRHSNRFEWHEDGSLSVTHVVPIIRKHTSTGLATWFGNLTSAYGRSRHHGATRPPYRGDDDSYHPPPTYGDGTIIEREYLELALNIAEAMQVDLDWEEGDIVLIDNYAAMHSRRPWTGKRTVLAALWDQKGRVEDFDEGKAILAGRDGVDTN
;
A
#
# COMPACT_ATOMS: atom_id res chain seq x y z
N MET A 1 -24.98 -10.83 5.69
CA MET A 1 -24.34 -10.23 6.88
C MET A 1 -23.62 -11.35 7.59
N ILE A 2 -22.33 -11.15 7.86
CA ILE A 2 -21.49 -12.15 8.52
C ILE A 2 -22.09 -12.48 9.88
N THR A 3 -22.27 -13.77 10.15
CA THR A 3 -22.76 -14.26 11.45
C THR A 3 -21.99 -13.59 12.59
N ASN A 4 -22.72 -13.05 13.57
CA ASN A 4 -22.22 -12.31 14.75
C ASN A 4 -21.82 -10.84 14.54
N PHE A 5 -21.95 -10.30 13.33
CA PHE A 5 -21.67 -8.90 13.05
C PHE A 5 -22.91 -8.13 12.61
N GLU A 6 -22.99 -6.88 13.03
CA GLU A 6 -23.93 -5.88 12.53
C GLU A 6 -23.21 -4.70 11.90
N ALA A 7 -23.80 -4.16 10.83
CA ALA A 7 -23.29 -2.96 10.20
C ALA A 7 -23.50 -1.74 11.10
N PHE A 8 -22.56 -0.80 11.07
CA PHE A 8 -22.69 0.53 11.66
C PHE A 8 -22.15 1.58 10.70
N THR A 9 -22.49 2.85 10.98
CA THR A 9 -22.00 3.99 10.20
C THR A 9 -21.15 4.90 11.07
N PHE A 10 -20.20 5.59 10.47
CA PHE A 10 -19.38 6.60 11.14
C PHE A 10 -19.17 7.83 10.24
N ALA A 11 -18.76 8.94 10.85
CA ALA A 11 -18.62 10.21 10.14
C ALA A 11 -17.54 10.14 9.05
N GLY A 12 -17.81 10.75 7.91
CA GLY A 12 -16.86 10.82 6.80
C GLY A 12 -16.87 9.61 5.87
N GLN A 13 -17.69 8.58 6.12
CA GLN A 13 -17.88 7.51 5.13
C GLN A 13 -18.33 8.08 3.79
N GLU A 14 -17.76 7.52 2.72
CA GLU A 14 -18.14 7.82 1.34
C GLU A 14 -19.06 6.74 0.78
N HIS A 15 -19.41 6.86 -0.49
CA HIS A 15 -20.45 6.09 -1.15
C HIS A 15 -19.97 5.61 -2.52
N THR A 16 -20.06 4.31 -2.80
CA THR A 16 -19.47 3.70 -3.99
C THR A 16 -20.03 4.22 -5.31
N ALA A 17 -21.26 4.76 -5.32
CA ALA A 17 -21.82 5.40 -6.51
C ALA A 17 -20.98 6.59 -7.00
N THR A 18 -20.28 7.30 -6.10
CA THR A 18 -19.39 8.41 -6.49
C THR A 18 -18.11 7.91 -7.17
N PHE A 19 -17.73 6.65 -6.94
CA PHE A 19 -16.53 6.01 -7.49
C PHE A 19 -16.73 5.40 -8.87
N GLY A 20 -17.97 5.33 -9.36
CA GLY A 20 -18.31 4.69 -10.64
C GLY A 20 -18.84 3.25 -10.51
N TYR A 21 -19.15 2.80 -9.29
CA TYR A 21 -19.92 1.56 -9.10
C TYR A 21 -21.37 1.77 -9.54
N GLN A 22 -22.01 0.68 -10.00
CA GLN A 22 -23.42 0.71 -10.38
C GLN A 22 -24.34 0.76 -9.16
N GLU A 23 -23.95 0.06 -8.09
CA GLU A 23 -24.68 0.04 -6.82
C GLU A 23 -24.04 0.99 -5.81
N ASP A 24 -24.88 1.56 -4.95
CA ASP A 24 -24.45 2.48 -3.91
C ASP A 24 -24.38 1.78 -2.55
N HIS A 25 -23.16 1.73 -2.00
CA HIS A 25 -22.82 1.10 -0.74
C HIS A 25 -21.87 2.04 0.03
N ALA A 26 -21.90 1.99 1.36
CA ALA A 26 -20.98 2.78 2.18
C ALA A 26 -19.53 2.33 2.02
N PHE A 27 -18.58 3.26 1.99
CA PHE A 27 -17.14 3.00 1.90
C PHE A 27 -16.39 3.59 3.11
N PRO A 28 -15.59 2.78 3.83
CA PRO A 28 -15.61 1.30 3.81
C PRO A 28 -16.89 0.77 4.49
N LEU A 29 -17.17 -0.53 4.34
CA LEU A 29 -18.15 -1.19 5.22
C LEU A 29 -17.59 -1.23 6.64
N ALA A 30 -18.41 -0.87 7.62
CA ALA A 30 -18.06 -1.00 9.03
C ALA A 30 -18.98 -2.03 9.69
N LEU A 31 -18.38 -3.09 10.21
CA LEU A 31 -19.05 -4.16 10.94
C LEU A 31 -18.55 -4.16 12.38
N LYS A 32 -19.44 -4.35 13.33
CA LYS A 32 -19.09 -4.55 14.74
C LYS A 32 -19.77 -5.80 15.26
N ILE A 33 -19.17 -6.44 16.24
CA ILE A 33 -19.79 -7.59 16.90
C ILE A 33 -21.11 -7.15 17.57
N HIS A 34 -22.14 -8.02 17.55
CA HIS A 34 -23.40 -7.73 18.23
C HIS A 34 -23.18 -7.41 19.70
N SER A 35 -23.89 -6.38 20.17
CA SER A 35 -23.76 -5.79 21.51
C SER A 35 -23.93 -6.80 22.67
N ASP A 36 -24.63 -7.91 22.42
CA ASP A 36 -24.98 -8.91 23.43
C ASP A 36 -23.90 -9.98 23.64
N GLY A 37 -22.86 -10.03 22.80
CA GLY A 37 -21.79 -11.02 22.87
C GLY A 37 -20.40 -10.40 22.91
N LYS A 38 -19.60 -10.73 23.92
CA LYS A 38 -18.14 -10.60 23.85
C LYS A 38 -17.57 -11.95 23.44
N PRO A 39 -17.30 -12.20 22.15
CA PRO A 39 -16.82 -13.49 21.71
C PRO A 39 -15.44 -13.75 22.29
N SER A 40 -15.16 -15.01 22.54
CA SER A 40 -13.81 -15.51 22.71
C SER A 40 -13.02 -15.35 21.40
N LEU A 41 -11.68 -15.38 21.50
CA LEU A 41 -10.82 -15.33 20.33
C LEU A 41 -11.11 -16.47 19.34
N GLU A 42 -11.42 -17.67 19.83
CA GLU A 42 -11.76 -18.82 18.98
C GLU A 42 -13.07 -18.60 18.21
N GLU A 43 -14.09 -18.01 18.84
CA GLU A 43 -15.36 -17.67 18.17
C GLU A 43 -15.17 -16.58 17.10
N ALA A 44 -14.32 -15.59 17.38
CA ALA A 44 -13.94 -14.56 16.42
C ALA A 44 -13.21 -15.17 15.21
N ILE A 45 -12.21 -16.02 15.45
CA ILE A 45 -11.48 -16.74 14.40
C ILE A 45 -12.43 -17.61 13.57
N ALA A 46 -13.33 -18.37 14.22
CA ALA A 46 -14.31 -19.21 13.54
C ALA A 46 -15.27 -18.39 12.68
N SER A 47 -15.71 -17.22 13.15
CA SER A 47 -16.60 -16.33 12.40
C SER A 47 -15.90 -15.75 11.15
N VAL A 48 -14.67 -15.23 11.29
CA VAL A 48 -13.87 -14.74 10.15
C VAL A 48 -13.59 -15.85 9.15
N LYS A 49 -13.20 -17.03 9.65
CA LYS A 49 -12.94 -18.20 8.81
C LYS A 49 -14.18 -18.62 8.03
N SER A 50 -15.34 -18.73 8.69
CA SER A 50 -16.59 -19.09 8.04
C SER A 50 -17.00 -18.07 6.96
N ALA A 51 -16.77 -16.78 7.20
CA ALA A 51 -17.07 -15.72 6.24
C ALA A 51 -16.12 -15.72 5.04
N SER A 52 -14.85 -16.09 5.26
CA SER A 52 -13.85 -16.28 4.21
C SER A 52 -14.17 -17.51 3.35
N GLU A 53 -14.41 -18.67 3.98
CA GLU A 53 -14.69 -19.93 3.27
C GLU A 53 -15.99 -19.88 2.46
N SER A 54 -16.99 -19.11 2.90
CA SER A 54 -18.21 -18.87 2.12
C SER A 54 -18.06 -17.84 1.01
N GLY A 55 -16.98 -17.06 1.01
CA GLY A 55 -16.75 -15.91 0.13
C GLY A 55 -17.54 -14.65 0.51
N GLU A 56 -18.36 -14.69 1.58
CA GLU A 56 -19.22 -13.57 1.96
C GLU A 56 -18.43 -12.30 2.26
N ILE A 57 -17.35 -12.39 3.04
CA ILE A 57 -16.53 -11.22 3.38
C ILE A 57 -15.90 -10.59 2.14
N PHE A 58 -15.47 -11.39 1.16
CA PHE A 58 -14.83 -10.87 -0.05
C PHE A 58 -15.84 -10.19 -0.99
N ASN A 59 -17.06 -10.73 -1.08
CA ASN A 59 -18.16 -10.07 -1.78
C ASN A 59 -18.49 -8.72 -1.12
N LEU A 60 -18.51 -8.66 0.22
CA LEU A 60 -18.73 -7.41 0.94
C LEU A 60 -17.59 -6.40 0.70
N VAL A 61 -16.33 -6.84 0.75
CA VAL A 61 -15.20 -5.94 0.45
C VAL A 61 -15.34 -5.34 -0.96
N GLU A 62 -15.69 -6.17 -1.95
CA GLU A 62 -15.87 -5.71 -3.32
C GLU A 62 -17.04 -4.73 -3.49
N GLN A 63 -18.21 -5.07 -2.96
CA GLN A 63 -19.41 -4.21 -3.03
C GLN A 63 -19.18 -2.87 -2.35
N HIS A 64 -18.44 -2.88 -1.25
CA HIS A 64 -18.11 -1.70 -0.46
C HIS A 64 -16.75 -1.12 -0.81
N GLY A 65 -16.40 -1.10 -2.10
CA GLY A 65 -15.33 -0.26 -2.63
C GLY A 65 -13.89 -0.67 -2.29
N GLY A 66 -13.68 -1.82 -1.67
CA GLY A 66 -12.35 -2.38 -1.41
C GLY A 66 -11.89 -2.41 0.05
N ALA A 67 -12.75 -2.11 1.03
CA ALA A 67 -12.36 -2.25 2.44
C ALA A 67 -13.54 -2.57 3.39
N VAL A 68 -13.25 -3.38 4.42
CA VAL A 68 -14.17 -3.72 5.52
C VAL A 68 -13.45 -3.58 6.86
N LEU A 69 -14.01 -2.78 7.77
CA LEU A 69 -13.61 -2.70 9.18
C LEU A 69 -14.44 -3.70 10.00
N LEU A 70 -13.77 -4.51 10.82
CA LEU A 70 -14.39 -5.38 11.84
C LEU A 70 -13.99 -4.88 13.24
N ARG A 71 -14.98 -4.49 14.03
CA ARG A 71 -14.83 -3.87 15.35
C ARG A 71 -15.31 -4.77 16.49
N GLY A 72 -14.62 -4.65 17.63
CA GLY A 72 -14.97 -5.33 18.88
C GLY A 72 -14.37 -6.73 19.04
N LEU A 73 -13.38 -7.10 18.21
CA LEU A 73 -12.72 -8.39 18.32
C LEU A 73 -11.85 -8.46 19.58
N PRO A 74 -11.72 -9.64 20.22
CA PRO A 74 -10.96 -9.81 21.45
C PRO A 74 -9.43 -9.93 21.18
N ILE A 75 -8.88 -9.13 20.27
CA ILE A 75 -7.46 -9.12 19.90
C ILE A 75 -6.69 -8.23 20.89
N LYS A 76 -5.70 -8.80 21.60
CA LYS A 76 -4.91 -8.06 22.61
C LYS A 76 -3.41 -8.14 22.37
N THR A 77 -2.97 -9.11 21.59
CA THR A 77 -1.56 -9.40 21.36
C THR A 77 -1.27 -9.56 19.85
N PRO A 78 0.01 -9.45 19.44
CA PRO A 78 0.40 -9.75 18.07
C PRO A 78 0.04 -11.19 17.64
N ASP A 79 0.05 -12.15 18.56
CA ASP A 79 -0.34 -13.55 18.27
C ASP A 79 -1.84 -13.66 18.02
N ASP A 80 -2.69 -13.03 18.85
CA ASP A 80 -4.13 -12.99 18.62
C ASP A 80 -4.45 -12.42 17.23
N TYR A 81 -3.80 -11.32 16.87
CA TYR A 81 -3.94 -10.70 15.56
C TYR A 81 -3.48 -11.65 14.44
N SER A 82 -2.30 -12.28 14.58
CA SER A 82 -1.79 -13.25 13.61
C SER A 82 -2.80 -14.38 13.35
N ARG A 83 -3.39 -14.93 14.41
CA ARG A 83 -4.39 -16.01 14.32
C ARG A 83 -5.66 -15.57 13.61
N VAL A 84 -6.17 -14.37 13.90
CA VAL A 84 -7.36 -13.81 13.21
C VAL A 84 -7.03 -13.47 11.75
N ALA A 85 -5.88 -12.88 11.47
CA ALA A 85 -5.51 -12.51 10.10
C ALA A 85 -5.29 -13.76 9.21
N HIS A 86 -4.72 -14.84 9.77
CA HIS A 86 -4.64 -16.13 9.08
C HIS A 86 -6.01 -16.79 8.83
N ALA A 87 -7.06 -16.43 9.58
CA ALA A 87 -8.40 -16.95 9.38
C ALA A 87 -9.03 -16.51 8.05
N PHE A 88 -8.53 -15.43 7.42
CA PHE A 88 -8.92 -15.05 6.06
C PHE A 88 -8.44 -16.06 5.01
N GLY A 89 -7.48 -16.94 5.31
CA GLY A 89 -7.10 -18.05 4.43
C GLY A 89 -6.20 -17.68 3.25
N PHE A 90 -5.59 -16.50 3.27
CA PHE A 90 -4.67 -16.06 2.21
C PHE A 90 -3.26 -16.63 2.36
N GLU A 91 -2.52 -16.66 1.26
CA GLU A 91 -1.08 -16.92 1.26
C GLU A 91 -0.33 -15.69 1.76
N ALA A 92 0.70 -15.87 2.59
CA ALA A 92 1.48 -14.75 3.06
C ALA A 92 2.31 -14.14 1.93
N HIS A 93 2.30 -12.82 1.81
CA HIS A 93 3.09 -12.13 0.80
C HIS A 93 4.58 -12.19 1.11
N GLU A 94 5.37 -12.53 0.11
CA GLU A 94 6.83 -12.43 0.19
C GLU A 94 7.28 -11.04 -0.26
N GLU A 95 7.89 -10.29 0.65
CA GLU A 95 8.35 -8.93 0.38
C GLU A 95 9.67 -8.92 -0.38
N VAL A 96 9.72 -8.19 -1.49
CA VAL A 96 10.90 -8.02 -2.34
C VAL A 96 11.23 -6.54 -2.51
N GLY A 97 12.47 -6.16 -2.18
CA GLY A 97 12.87 -4.76 -2.11
C GLY A 97 12.24 -4.03 -0.92
N ARG A 98 12.60 -2.75 -0.74
CA ARG A 98 12.48 -1.92 0.50
C ARG A 98 11.72 -2.52 1.70
N PRO A 99 12.24 -3.55 2.40
CA PRO A 99 11.79 -3.86 3.74
C PRO A 99 12.53 -2.90 4.68
N PRO A 100 11.83 -2.12 5.53
CA PRO A 100 12.45 -1.62 6.73
C PRO A 100 12.84 -2.79 7.66
N ILE A 101 13.69 -2.55 8.66
CA ILE A 101 13.85 -3.49 9.77
C ILE A 101 12.50 -3.53 10.50
N ARG A 102 11.64 -4.47 10.12
CA ARG A 102 10.35 -4.66 10.77
C ARG A 102 10.52 -5.72 11.84
N THR A 103 10.25 -5.36 13.08
CA THR A 103 10.20 -6.33 14.18
C THR A 103 9.05 -7.30 13.88
N ILE A 104 9.40 -8.55 13.55
CA ILE A 104 8.41 -9.63 13.45
C ILE A 104 7.91 -9.88 14.87
N LEU A 105 6.64 -9.57 15.11
CA LEU A 105 6.03 -9.71 16.43
C LEU A 105 5.27 -11.03 16.59
N ALA A 106 4.81 -11.60 15.48
CA ALA A 106 4.21 -12.93 15.38
C ALA A 106 4.30 -13.40 13.92
N LYS A 107 3.82 -14.62 13.64
CA LYS A 107 3.82 -15.19 12.29
C LYS A 107 3.10 -14.25 11.30
N ASN A 108 3.81 -13.83 10.25
CA ASN A 108 3.32 -12.91 9.21
C ASN A 108 2.80 -11.55 9.71
N VAL A 109 3.15 -11.17 10.94
CA VAL A 109 2.71 -9.94 11.59
C VAL A 109 3.90 -9.07 11.96
N LYS A 110 3.78 -7.79 11.62
CA LYS A 110 4.79 -6.75 11.85
C LYS A 110 4.14 -5.45 12.27
N THR A 111 4.93 -4.52 12.81
CA THR A 111 4.42 -3.16 13.05
C THR A 111 4.20 -2.43 11.74
N ALA A 112 3.08 -1.70 11.63
CA ALA A 112 2.82 -0.82 10.49
C ALA A 112 3.74 0.40 10.61
N ASN A 113 4.46 0.73 9.53
CA ASN A 113 5.47 1.79 9.40
C ASN A 113 5.56 2.78 10.59
N GLU A 114 6.64 2.68 11.37
CA GLU A 114 6.91 3.47 12.58
C GLU A 114 7.64 4.80 12.30
N GLY A 115 7.40 5.42 11.13
CA GLY A 115 7.92 6.78 10.88
C GLY A 115 7.41 7.76 11.96
N PRO A 116 8.09 8.91 12.18
CA PRO A 116 7.84 9.84 13.26
C PRO A 116 6.36 10.19 13.41
N PRO A 117 5.86 10.29 14.65
CA PRO A 117 4.45 10.49 14.95
C PRO A 117 3.88 11.79 14.35
N GLU A 118 4.72 12.80 14.17
CA GLU A 118 4.36 14.10 13.60
C GLU A 118 4.23 14.09 12.07
N LEU A 119 4.82 13.10 11.38
CA LEU A 119 4.81 13.05 9.92
C LEU A 119 3.62 12.22 9.40
N PRO A 120 2.82 12.76 8.46
CA PRO A 120 1.81 11.96 7.78
C PRO A 120 2.46 10.92 6.87
N ILE A 121 1.68 9.89 6.53
CA ILE A 121 1.92 9.09 5.32
C ILE A 121 0.80 9.41 4.35
N TRP A 122 1.13 9.78 3.13
CA TRP A 122 0.18 10.15 2.09
C TRP A 122 -0.45 8.93 1.41
N PRO A 123 -1.60 9.09 0.71
CA PRO A 123 -2.30 8.00 0.04
C PRO A 123 -1.40 7.18 -0.88
N HIS A 124 -1.42 5.85 -0.71
CA HIS A 124 -0.70 4.90 -1.54
C HIS A 124 -1.31 3.50 -1.50
N ASN A 125 -0.96 2.69 -2.49
CA ASN A 125 -1.09 1.23 -2.44
C ASN A 125 0.21 0.62 -1.88
N GLU A 126 0.09 -0.43 -1.08
CA GLU A 126 1.26 -1.13 -0.54
C GLU A 126 2.01 -1.79 -1.72
N TYR A 127 3.33 -1.55 -1.83
CA TYR A 127 4.14 -1.97 -2.98
C TYR A 127 3.62 -1.53 -4.37
N GLY A 128 2.84 -0.45 -4.47
CA GLY A 128 2.33 0.06 -5.76
C GLY A 128 3.41 0.51 -6.77
N TRP A 129 4.67 0.58 -6.35
CA TRP A 129 5.84 0.85 -7.20
C TRP A 129 6.49 -0.42 -7.77
N SER A 130 6.05 -1.62 -7.34
CA SER A 130 6.67 -2.92 -7.64
C SER A 130 5.72 -3.83 -8.42
N THR A 131 6.28 -4.70 -9.24
CA THR A 131 5.51 -5.79 -9.89
C THR A 131 5.29 -7.00 -8.98
N VAL A 132 5.97 -7.03 -7.84
CA VAL A 132 5.71 -7.92 -6.70
C VAL A 132 5.02 -7.07 -5.64
N ASN A 133 3.72 -7.28 -5.45
CA ASN A 133 2.90 -6.52 -4.52
C ASN A 133 1.78 -7.41 -3.94
N PRO A 134 1.35 -7.15 -2.69
CA PRO A 134 0.31 -7.94 -2.05
C PRO A 134 -1.06 -7.61 -2.64
N ALA A 135 -1.93 -8.61 -2.69
CA ALA A 135 -3.33 -8.41 -3.07
C ALA A 135 -4.17 -7.87 -1.91
N TRP A 136 -3.87 -8.28 -0.68
CA TRP A 136 -4.62 -7.90 0.51
C TRP A 136 -3.72 -7.37 1.61
N LEU A 137 -4.28 -6.45 2.38
CA LEU A 137 -3.69 -5.94 3.60
C LEU A 137 -4.68 -6.18 4.73
N THR A 138 -4.15 -6.52 5.89
CA THR A 138 -4.88 -6.36 7.14
C THR A 138 -4.12 -5.43 8.07
N PHE A 139 -4.83 -4.52 8.72
CA PHE A 139 -4.29 -3.75 9.83
C PHE A 139 -5.09 -4.01 11.11
N SER A 140 -4.42 -4.06 12.26
CA SER A 140 -5.09 -4.18 13.56
C SER A 140 -4.48 -3.28 14.62
N CYS A 141 -5.32 -2.65 15.44
CA CYS A 141 -4.88 -1.73 16.49
C CYS A 141 -4.75 -2.43 17.85
N LEU A 142 -3.55 -2.41 18.43
CA LEU A 142 -3.30 -2.87 19.81
C LEU A 142 -3.16 -1.74 20.82
N ALA A 143 -2.94 -0.50 20.35
CA ALA A 143 -2.91 0.67 21.21
C ALA A 143 -3.36 1.90 20.43
N VAL A 144 -4.44 2.51 20.91
CA VAL A 144 -5.02 3.73 20.35
C VAL A 144 -4.24 4.94 20.89
N PRO A 145 -3.79 5.87 20.01
CA PRO A 145 -3.11 7.09 20.43
C PRO A 145 -4.04 7.99 21.25
N SER A 146 -3.47 8.95 21.99
CA SER A 146 -4.27 9.91 22.75
C SER A 146 -4.96 10.95 21.86
N SER A 147 -4.45 11.16 20.64
CA SER A 147 -5.05 12.02 19.62
C SER A 147 -4.48 11.69 18.23
N GLY A 148 -5.32 11.81 17.19
CA GLY A 148 -4.93 11.57 15.79
C GLY A 148 -4.67 10.09 15.48
N GLY A 149 -3.77 9.82 14.53
CA GLY A 149 -3.27 8.47 14.24
C GLY A 149 -4.25 7.52 13.56
N ALA A 150 -5.38 8.04 13.08
CA ALA A 150 -6.25 7.33 12.17
C ALA A 150 -5.47 6.78 10.97
N THR A 151 -6.00 5.71 10.38
CA THR A 151 -5.54 5.18 9.08
C THR A 151 -6.60 5.54 8.04
N PRO A 152 -6.44 6.64 7.31
CA PRO A 152 -7.38 6.97 6.24
C PRO A 152 -7.34 5.93 5.14
N ILE A 153 -8.51 5.56 4.64
CA ILE A 153 -8.71 4.69 3.48
C ILE A 153 -9.28 5.53 2.34
N ILE A 154 -8.84 5.27 1.12
CA ILE A 154 -9.19 6.03 -0.08
C ILE A 154 -9.53 5.05 -1.20
N SER A 155 -10.60 5.29 -1.96
CA SER A 155 -10.94 4.44 -3.09
C SER A 155 -9.98 4.67 -4.27
N SER A 156 -9.19 3.66 -4.61
CA SER A 156 -8.31 3.64 -5.79
C SER A 156 -9.11 3.73 -7.08
N ILE A 157 -10.26 3.05 -7.12
CA ILE A 157 -11.23 3.09 -8.23
C ILE A 157 -11.84 4.49 -8.35
N GLY A 158 -12.22 5.08 -7.21
CA GLY A 158 -12.75 6.43 -7.17
C GLY A 158 -11.76 7.48 -7.67
N LEU A 159 -10.49 7.38 -7.29
CA LEU A 159 -9.42 8.26 -7.79
C LEU A 159 -9.25 8.13 -9.31
N ALA A 160 -9.20 6.90 -9.84
CA ALA A 160 -9.09 6.66 -11.28
C ALA A 160 -10.30 7.25 -12.04
N ASN A 161 -11.52 7.02 -11.56
CA ASN A 161 -12.75 7.57 -12.13
C ASN A 161 -12.78 9.10 -12.09
N ALA A 162 -12.33 9.72 -10.99
CA ALA A 162 -12.27 11.17 -10.86
C ALA A 162 -11.24 11.78 -11.83
N LEU A 163 -10.04 11.19 -11.93
CA LEU A 163 -9.01 11.66 -12.85
C LEU A 163 -9.40 11.50 -14.31
N GLN A 164 -10.05 10.40 -14.69
CA GLN A 164 -10.56 10.21 -16.05
C GLN A 164 -11.50 11.35 -16.46
N LYS A 165 -12.32 11.86 -15.53
CA LYS A 165 -13.26 12.96 -15.79
C LYS A 165 -12.59 14.33 -15.74
N GLN A 166 -11.71 14.57 -14.77
CA GLN A 166 -11.17 15.90 -14.48
C GLN A 166 -9.90 16.22 -15.28
N ALA A 167 -9.11 15.22 -15.66
CA ALA A 167 -7.88 15.37 -16.43
C ALA A 167 -7.69 14.18 -17.38
N PRO A 168 -8.54 14.04 -18.42
CA PRO A 168 -8.48 12.92 -19.36
C PRO A 168 -7.12 12.81 -20.05
N ASP A 169 -6.49 13.93 -20.40
CA ASP A 169 -5.16 13.92 -21.03
C ASP A 169 -4.08 13.34 -20.11
N PHE A 170 -4.12 13.68 -18.81
CA PHE A 170 -3.22 13.10 -17.82
C PHE A 170 -3.48 11.60 -17.64
N TYR A 171 -4.76 11.22 -17.53
CA TYR A 171 -5.16 9.82 -17.42
C TYR A 171 -4.67 8.99 -18.62
N GLN A 172 -4.77 9.51 -19.84
CA GLN A 172 -4.25 8.84 -21.04
C GLN A 172 -2.72 8.73 -21.03
N LYS A 173 -1.99 9.76 -20.60
CA LYS A 173 -0.52 9.67 -20.42
C LYS A 173 -0.13 8.61 -19.40
N LEU A 174 -0.86 8.52 -18.27
CA LEU A 174 -0.62 7.48 -17.26
C LEU A 174 -0.94 6.07 -17.76
N LEU A 175 -2.00 5.91 -18.57
CA LEU A 175 -2.28 4.64 -19.24
C LEU A 175 -1.15 4.24 -20.20
N ALA A 176 -0.72 5.17 -21.05
CA ALA A 176 0.25 4.90 -22.11
C ALA A 176 1.67 4.66 -21.57
N HIS A 177 2.07 5.38 -20.53
CA HIS A 177 3.45 5.39 -20.05
C HIS A 177 3.64 4.77 -18.66
N GLY A 178 2.59 4.64 -17.85
CA GLY A 178 2.74 4.25 -16.45
C GLY A 178 3.60 5.26 -15.68
N VAL A 179 4.22 4.79 -14.60
CA VAL A 179 5.07 5.61 -13.73
C VAL A 179 6.42 4.94 -13.51
N ARG A 180 7.48 5.75 -13.56
CA ARG A 180 8.85 5.36 -13.23
C ARG A 180 9.23 5.82 -11.83
N TYR A 181 9.60 4.87 -10.98
CA TYR A 181 10.14 5.08 -9.63
C TYR A 181 11.62 4.74 -9.62
N VAL A 182 12.46 5.60 -9.03
CA VAL A 182 13.89 5.34 -8.85
C VAL A 182 14.24 5.39 -7.37
N TYR A 183 14.77 4.29 -6.86
CA TYR A 183 15.17 4.16 -5.47
C TYR A 183 16.66 3.91 -5.36
N ARG A 184 17.37 4.81 -4.66
CA ARG A 184 18.78 4.63 -4.29
C ARG A 184 18.87 3.96 -2.91
N TYR A 185 19.77 3.00 -2.78
CA TYR A 185 20.05 2.24 -1.56
C TYR A 185 21.52 2.39 -1.22
N GLY A 186 21.82 2.94 -0.04
CA GLY A 186 23.19 2.99 0.48
C GLY A 186 23.64 1.63 1.02
N ARG A 187 24.95 1.44 1.23
CA ARG A 187 25.48 0.23 1.89
C ARG A 187 25.18 0.23 3.39
N GLU A 188 25.33 1.39 4.01
CA GLU A 188 25.08 1.56 5.44
C GLU A 188 23.59 1.54 5.75
N GLN A 189 23.23 1.00 6.92
CA GLN A 189 21.88 1.14 7.44
C GLN A 189 21.62 2.61 7.75
N VAL A 190 20.60 3.17 7.09
CA VAL A 190 20.14 4.51 7.39
C VAL A 190 19.04 4.41 8.43
N GLN A 191 19.16 5.16 9.53
CA GLN A 191 18.02 5.44 10.41
C GLN A 191 17.11 6.48 9.72
N SER A 192 16.36 6.04 8.72
CA SER A 192 15.41 6.88 7.99
C SER A 192 14.11 6.13 7.77
N ASN A 193 13.01 6.88 7.79
CA ASN A 193 11.64 6.37 7.59
C ASN A 193 11.38 5.91 6.15
N THR A 194 12.34 6.14 5.25
CA THR A 194 12.21 5.92 3.82
C THR A 194 13.38 5.15 3.21
N GLY A 195 14.44 4.87 3.98
CA GLY A 195 15.67 4.29 3.48
C GLY A 195 15.90 2.89 4.03
N ALA A 196 16.09 1.92 3.14
CA ALA A 196 16.70 0.64 3.47
C ALA A 196 18.14 0.64 2.94
N SER A 197 19.06 0.00 3.65
CA SER A 197 20.35 -0.33 3.04
C SER A 197 20.16 -1.37 1.93
N ILE A 198 21.17 -1.55 1.08
CA ILE A 198 21.19 -2.63 0.10
C ILE A 198 20.95 -3.98 0.77
N PHE A 199 21.58 -4.22 1.93
CA PHE A 199 21.45 -5.49 2.64
C PHE A 199 20.06 -5.69 3.25
N ALA A 200 19.45 -4.62 3.77
CA ALA A 200 18.06 -4.69 4.22
C ALA A 200 17.10 -4.93 3.06
N ALA A 201 17.36 -4.34 1.88
CA ALA A 201 16.50 -4.44 0.71
C ALA A 201 16.61 -5.75 -0.08
N TYR A 202 17.84 -6.21 -0.28
CA TYR A 202 18.21 -7.23 -1.25
C TYR A 202 19.33 -8.17 -0.75
N GLY A 203 19.67 -8.12 0.55
CA GLY A 203 20.76 -8.90 1.14
C GLY A 203 20.34 -10.21 1.80
N GLN A 204 19.11 -10.68 1.61
CA GLN A 204 18.53 -11.82 2.32
C GLN A 204 19.32 -13.13 2.14
N HIS A 205 20.09 -13.24 1.05
CA HIS A 205 20.93 -14.40 0.73
C HIS A 205 22.44 -14.13 0.87
N VAL A 206 22.83 -12.92 1.29
CA VAL A 206 24.24 -12.59 1.54
C VAL A 206 24.68 -13.22 2.86
N GLU A 207 25.82 -13.88 2.84
CA GLU A 207 26.37 -14.63 3.97
C GLU A 207 27.68 -14.01 4.45
N GLU A 208 28.01 -14.26 5.72
CA GLU A 208 29.29 -13.85 6.28
C GLU A 208 30.44 -14.52 5.52
N GLY A 209 31.38 -13.72 5.00
CA GLY A 209 32.53 -14.20 4.23
C GLY A 209 32.35 -14.18 2.70
N ASP A 210 31.18 -13.80 2.18
CA ASP A 210 31.01 -13.53 0.75
C ASP A 210 31.97 -12.41 0.30
N ASP A 211 32.66 -12.63 -0.82
CA ASP A 211 33.42 -11.57 -1.49
C ASP A 211 32.48 -10.56 -2.20
N GLU A 212 33.02 -9.38 -2.54
CA GLU A 212 32.24 -8.29 -3.15
C GLU A 212 31.52 -8.71 -4.45
N GLN A 213 32.13 -9.58 -5.25
CA GLN A 213 31.54 -10.06 -6.50
C GLN A 213 30.35 -10.99 -6.21
N THR A 214 30.44 -11.82 -5.19
CA THR A 214 29.39 -12.73 -4.76
C THR A 214 28.24 -11.98 -4.12
N ILE A 215 28.53 -10.98 -3.29
CA ILE A 215 27.52 -10.05 -2.73
C ILE A 215 26.73 -9.40 -3.87
N LYS A 216 27.41 -8.80 -4.85
CA LYS A 216 26.73 -8.16 -5.99
C LYS A 216 25.84 -9.14 -6.74
N ARG A 217 26.33 -10.34 -7.08
CA ARG A 217 25.52 -11.36 -7.76
C ARG A 217 24.25 -11.75 -6.96
N LYS A 218 24.38 -11.95 -5.65
CA LYS A 218 23.25 -12.30 -4.76
C LYS A 218 22.23 -11.16 -4.68
N VAL A 219 22.70 -9.92 -4.48
CA VAL A 219 21.85 -8.72 -4.47
C VAL A 219 21.12 -8.54 -5.80
N GLU A 220 21.83 -8.65 -6.92
CA GLU A 220 21.20 -8.50 -8.24
C GLU A 220 20.21 -9.62 -8.56
N ALA A 221 20.41 -10.83 -8.03
CA ALA A 221 19.43 -11.90 -8.17
C ALA A 221 18.10 -11.53 -7.49
N GLU A 222 18.16 -10.94 -6.28
CA GLU A 222 16.97 -10.44 -5.59
C GLU A 222 16.32 -9.26 -6.32
N VAL A 223 17.11 -8.30 -6.83
CA VAL A 223 16.59 -7.19 -7.64
C VAL A 223 15.91 -7.69 -8.93
N ARG A 224 16.44 -8.72 -9.58
CA ARG A 224 15.85 -9.27 -10.82
C ARG A 224 14.49 -9.94 -10.62
N ARG A 225 14.05 -10.18 -9.39
CA ARG A 225 12.69 -10.67 -9.08
C ARG A 225 11.60 -9.66 -9.42
N HIS A 226 11.92 -8.37 -9.45
CA HIS A 226 10.93 -7.31 -9.71
C HIS A 226 11.43 -6.14 -10.58
N SER A 227 12.73 -6.09 -10.91
CA SER A 227 13.27 -5.12 -11.87
C SER A 227 14.55 -5.62 -12.57
N ASN A 228 14.66 -5.36 -13.88
CA ASN A 228 15.89 -5.56 -14.65
C ASN A 228 16.71 -4.26 -14.82
N ARG A 229 16.25 -3.14 -14.23
CA ARG A 229 16.85 -1.81 -14.41
C ARG A 229 17.49 -1.36 -13.11
N PHE A 230 18.80 -1.60 -12.96
CA PHE A 230 19.55 -1.18 -11.80
C PHE A 230 20.99 -0.80 -12.15
N GLU A 231 21.59 0.04 -11.31
CA GLU A 231 22.93 0.60 -11.50
C GLU A 231 23.68 0.66 -10.18
N TRP A 232 24.88 0.08 -10.15
CA TRP A 232 25.83 0.25 -9.06
C TRP A 232 26.64 1.53 -9.27
N HIS A 233 26.77 2.32 -8.20
CA HIS A 233 27.48 3.60 -8.20
C HIS A 233 28.90 3.44 -7.63
N GLU A 234 29.78 4.41 -7.91
CA GLU A 234 31.18 4.41 -7.42
C GLU A 234 31.27 4.39 -5.89
N ASP A 235 30.30 5.01 -5.20
CA ASP A 235 30.19 5.01 -3.73
C ASP A 235 29.67 3.67 -3.16
N GLY A 236 29.44 2.67 -4.02
CA GLY A 236 28.93 1.36 -3.67
C GLY A 236 27.44 1.31 -3.39
N SER A 237 26.70 2.40 -3.60
CA SER A 237 25.24 2.41 -3.57
C SER A 237 24.65 1.76 -4.82
N LEU A 238 23.37 1.41 -4.74
CA LEU A 238 22.60 0.78 -5.81
C LEU A 238 21.37 1.64 -6.11
N SER A 239 21.14 2.00 -7.37
CA SER A 239 19.86 2.54 -7.83
C SER A 239 19.06 1.43 -8.49
N VAL A 240 17.79 1.27 -8.13
CA VAL A 240 16.84 0.37 -8.79
C VAL A 240 15.70 1.21 -9.37
N THR A 241 15.40 1.00 -10.64
CA THR A 241 14.33 1.66 -11.37
C THR A 241 13.18 0.70 -11.58
N HIS A 242 11.96 1.14 -11.26
CA HIS A 242 10.74 0.39 -11.53
C HIS A 242 9.87 1.19 -12.50
N VAL A 243 9.36 0.53 -13.53
CA VAL A 243 8.37 1.10 -14.44
C VAL A 243 7.15 0.22 -14.39
N VAL A 244 6.03 0.76 -13.90
CA VAL A 244 4.80 0.00 -13.65
C VAL A 244 3.57 0.74 -14.18
N PRO A 245 2.54 0.02 -14.66
CA PRO A 245 1.24 0.61 -14.92
C PRO A 245 0.63 1.15 -13.62
N ILE A 246 0.12 2.38 -13.66
CA ILE A 246 -0.59 2.98 -12.51
C ILE A 246 -2.11 2.98 -12.69
N ILE A 247 -2.58 3.03 -13.93
CA ILE A 247 -3.99 2.82 -14.25
C ILE A 247 -4.14 1.37 -14.67
N ARG A 248 -4.80 0.58 -13.83
CA ARG A 248 -5.01 -0.86 -14.03
C ARG A 248 -6.50 -1.17 -14.05
N LYS A 249 -6.87 -2.41 -14.29
CA LYS A 249 -8.26 -2.87 -14.29
C LYS A 249 -8.48 -3.81 -13.10
N HIS A 250 -9.39 -3.44 -12.21
CA HIS A 250 -9.78 -4.30 -11.11
C HIS A 250 -10.65 -5.45 -11.65
N THR A 251 -10.19 -6.69 -11.51
CA THR A 251 -10.72 -7.82 -12.31
C THR A 251 -12.20 -8.04 -12.08
N SER A 252 -12.64 -8.05 -10.82
CA SER A 252 -14.00 -8.46 -10.48
C SER A 252 -15.04 -7.39 -10.76
N THR A 253 -14.71 -6.12 -10.55
CA THR A 253 -15.62 -5.00 -10.89
C THR A 253 -15.53 -4.57 -12.34
N GLY A 254 -14.42 -4.90 -13.03
CA GLY A 254 -14.12 -4.44 -14.38
C GLY A 254 -13.77 -2.94 -14.48
N LEU A 255 -13.78 -2.22 -13.36
CA LEU A 255 -13.51 -0.79 -13.30
C LEU A 255 -12.01 -0.50 -13.37
N ALA A 256 -11.66 0.66 -13.89
CA ALA A 256 -10.29 1.17 -13.80
C ALA A 256 -9.94 1.50 -12.34
N THR A 257 -8.70 1.24 -11.95
CA THR A 257 -8.18 1.51 -10.62
C THR A 257 -6.82 2.19 -10.68
N TRP A 258 -6.57 3.08 -9.73
CA TRP A 258 -5.25 3.68 -9.49
C TRP A 258 -4.44 2.76 -8.57
N PHE A 259 -3.33 2.22 -9.05
CA PHE A 259 -2.46 1.35 -8.27
C PHE A 259 -1.02 1.88 -8.31
N GLY A 260 -0.63 2.68 -7.32
CA GLY A 260 0.71 3.25 -7.30
C GLY A 260 1.00 4.22 -6.15
N ASN A 261 2.24 4.67 -6.10
CA ASN A 261 2.76 5.52 -5.02
C ASN A 261 2.99 6.97 -5.46
N LEU A 262 2.49 7.38 -6.63
CA LEU A 262 2.73 8.72 -7.19
C LEU A 262 2.26 9.84 -6.24
N THR A 263 1.04 9.71 -5.69
CA THR A 263 0.49 10.59 -4.66
C THR A 263 1.35 10.62 -3.41
N SER A 264 1.84 9.48 -2.92
CA SER A 264 2.65 9.46 -1.70
C SER A 264 4.05 10.06 -1.85
N ALA A 265 4.70 9.82 -2.99
CA ALA A 265 6.00 10.38 -3.29
C ALA A 265 5.90 11.90 -3.52
N TYR A 266 4.87 12.35 -4.23
CA TYR A 266 4.62 13.78 -4.42
C TYR A 266 4.21 14.47 -3.12
N GLY A 267 3.37 13.86 -2.29
CA GLY A 267 2.97 14.41 -1.01
C GLY A 267 4.16 14.68 -0.08
N ARG A 268 5.11 13.74 -0.04
CA ARG A 268 6.40 13.93 0.66
C ARG A 268 7.20 15.10 0.08
N SER A 269 7.33 15.13 -1.25
CA SER A 269 8.04 16.21 -1.95
C SER A 269 7.40 17.58 -1.65
N ARG A 270 6.07 17.66 -1.65
CA ARG A 270 5.28 18.86 -1.34
C ARG A 270 5.49 19.31 0.10
N HIS A 271 5.45 18.37 1.05
CA HIS A 271 5.64 18.65 2.48
C HIS A 271 6.99 19.30 2.78
N HIS A 272 8.06 18.78 2.18
CA HIS A 272 9.42 19.29 2.38
C HIS A 272 9.77 20.47 1.45
N GLY A 273 8.82 21.01 0.67
CA GLY A 273 9.08 22.10 -0.28
C GLY A 273 9.92 21.70 -1.51
N ALA A 274 10.15 20.40 -1.72
CA ALA A 274 10.97 19.81 -2.78
C ALA A 274 10.18 19.55 -4.08
N THR A 275 9.33 20.47 -4.54
CA THR A 275 8.47 20.27 -5.73
C THR A 275 9.09 20.72 -7.05
N ARG A 276 10.33 21.24 -7.02
CA ARG A 276 11.07 21.72 -8.20
C ARG A 276 12.54 21.30 -8.10
N PRO A 277 13.25 21.15 -9.22
CA PRO A 277 14.70 20.93 -9.20
C PRO A 277 15.41 21.99 -8.34
N PRO A 278 16.39 21.58 -7.50
CA PRO A 278 17.02 20.26 -7.44
C PRO A 278 16.30 19.26 -6.52
N TYR A 279 15.02 19.44 -6.20
CA TYR A 279 14.19 18.58 -5.34
C TYR A 279 14.81 18.31 -3.96
N ARG A 280 15.50 19.30 -3.40
CA ARG A 280 16.02 19.26 -2.02
C ARG A 280 14.99 19.84 -1.06
N GLY A 281 14.72 19.10 0.00
CA GLY A 281 13.78 19.48 1.05
C GLY A 281 14.37 20.44 2.08
N ASP A 282 13.50 20.93 2.97
CA ASP A 282 13.88 21.65 4.20
C ASP A 282 14.65 20.77 5.21
N ASP A 283 14.62 19.46 5.02
CA ASP A 283 15.36 18.44 5.74
C ASP A 283 16.71 18.07 5.08
N ASP A 284 17.16 18.85 4.09
CA ASP A 284 18.35 18.64 3.24
C ASP A 284 18.36 17.31 2.45
N SER A 285 17.25 16.56 2.50
CA SER A 285 17.11 15.29 1.79
C SER A 285 16.60 15.51 0.37
N TYR A 286 16.91 14.57 -0.51
CA TYR A 286 16.48 14.59 -1.91
C TYR A 286 15.14 13.86 -2.06
N HIS A 287 14.10 14.59 -2.46
CA HIS A 287 12.72 14.10 -2.61
C HIS A 287 12.22 14.33 -4.05
N PRO A 288 12.77 13.64 -5.06
CA PRO A 288 12.27 13.78 -6.43
C PRO A 288 10.88 13.14 -6.56
N PRO A 289 9.92 13.81 -7.23
CA PRO A 289 8.71 13.15 -7.63
C PRO A 289 8.99 12.08 -8.70
N PRO A 290 8.17 11.02 -8.79
CA PRO A 290 8.25 10.06 -9.89
C PRO A 290 8.00 10.73 -11.24
N THR A 291 8.48 10.08 -12.29
CA THR A 291 8.32 10.51 -13.70
C THR A 291 7.37 9.57 -14.44
N TYR A 292 6.97 9.91 -15.67
CA TYR A 292 6.35 8.92 -16.56
C TYR A 292 7.32 7.77 -16.84
N GLY A 293 6.82 6.63 -17.32
CA GLY A 293 7.64 5.45 -17.59
C GLY A 293 8.79 5.67 -18.57
N ASP A 294 8.62 6.59 -19.51
CA ASP A 294 9.65 7.01 -20.48
C ASP A 294 10.70 7.99 -19.89
N GLY A 295 10.55 8.36 -18.61
CA GLY A 295 11.43 9.27 -17.89
C GLY A 295 11.08 10.75 -18.04
N THR A 296 10.06 11.11 -18.83
CA THR A 296 9.59 12.49 -18.92
C THR A 296 8.94 12.97 -17.62
N ILE A 297 9.07 14.26 -17.32
CA ILE A 297 8.58 14.83 -16.07
C ILE A 297 7.05 14.87 -16.08
N ILE A 298 6.43 14.39 -15.00
CA ILE A 298 4.99 14.57 -14.77
C ILE A 298 4.75 16.03 -14.36
N GLU A 299 3.84 16.68 -15.05
CA GLU A 299 3.51 18.08 -14.83
C GLU A 299 3.02 18.30 -13.40
N ARG A 300 3.55 19.33 -12.73
CA ARG A 300 3.25 19.59 -11.31
C ARG A 300 1.76 19.76 -11.04
N GLU A 301 1.03 20.39 -11.95
CA GLU A 301 -0.42 20.58 -11.81
C GLU A 301 -1.19 19.27 -11.77
N TYR A 302 -0.73 18.24 -12.50
CA TYR A 302 -1.31 16.90 -12.44
C TYR A 302 -0.95 16.16 -11.15
N LEU A 303 0.28 16.34 -10.66
CA LEU A 303 0.69 15.81 -9.35
C LEU A 303 -0.13 16.42 -8.20
N GLU A 304 -0.33 17.75 -8.21
CA GLU A 304 -1.19 18.44 -7.26
C GLU A 304 -2.64 17.98 -7.39
N LEU A 305 -3.18 17.89 -8.61
CA LEU A 305 -4.56 17.44 -8.83
C LEU A 305 -4.79 16.04 -8.28
N ALA A 306 -3.94 15.07 -8.62
CA ALA A 306 -4.07 13.69 -8.14
C ALA A 306 -3.99 13.60 -6.61
N LEU A 307 -3.04 14.32 -6.01
CA LEU A 307 -2.91 14.35 -4.56
C LEU A 307 -4.11 15.01 -3.88
N ASN A 308 -4.60 16.13 -4.40
CA ASN A 308 -5.75 16.84 -3.83
C ASN A 308 -7.05 16.02 -3.94
N ILE A 309 -7.27 15.32 -5.05
CA ILE A 309 -8.40 14.38 -5.19
C ILE A 309 -8.26 13.26 -4.15
N ALA A 310 -7.09 12.61 -4.07
CA ALA A 310 -6.85 11.52 -3.13
C ALA A 310 -7.01 11.97 -1.67
N GLU A 311 -6.56 13.17 -1.32
CA GLU A 311 -6.67 13.70 0.04
C GLU A 311 -8.10 14.09 0.41
N ALA A 312 -8.89 14.59 -0.55
CA ALA A 312 -10.30 14.93 -0.35
C ALA A 312 -11.21 13.71 -0.18
N MET A 313 -10.80 12.55 -0.71
CA MET A 313 -11.53 11.28 -0.64
C MET A 313 -11.19 10.42 0.60
N GLN A 314 -10.44 10.97 1.55
CA GLN A 314 -9.98 10.22 2.72
C GLN A 314 -11.10 9.95 3.72
N VAL A 315 -11.34 8.67 4.00
CA VAL A 315 -12.21 8.22 5.08
C VAL A 315 -11.34 7.78 6.25
N ASP A 316 -11.32 8.58 7.32
CA ASP A 316 -10.49 8.33 8.49
C ASP A 316 -11.04 7.15 9.32
N LEU A 317 -10.24 6.08 9.46
CA LEU A 317 -10.53 5.01 10.41
C LEU A 317 -9.97 5.38 11.78
N ASP A 318 -10.84 5.90 12.64
CA ASP A 318 -10.54 6.12 14.05
C ASP A 318 -10.53 4.77 14.78
N TRP A 319 -9.33 4.35 15.18
CA TRP A 319 -9.07 3.04 15.75
C TRP A 319 -9.69 2.83 17.13
N GLU A 320 -10.28 1.65 17.34
CA GLU A 320 -10.50 1.05 18.65
C GLU A 320 -9.54 -0.13 18.85
N GLU A 321 -9.22 -0.44 20.11
CA GLU A 321 -8.40 -1.61 20.44
C GLU A 321 -9.08 -2.89 19.96
N GLY A 322 -8.33 -3.73 19.24
CA GLY A 322 -8.80 -4.97 18.68
C GLY A 322 -9.52 -4.86 17.33
N ASP A 323 -9.71 -3.65 16.80
CA ASP A 323 -10.18 -3.48 15.42
C ASP A 323 -9.25 -4.20 14.44
N ILE A 324 -9.84 -4.74 13.37
CA ILE A 324 -9.11 -5.17 12.17
C ILE A 324 -9.80 -4.57 10.94
N VAL A 325 -9.02 -4.04 10.01
CA VAL A 325 -9.50 -3.68 8.68
C VAL A 325 -8.90 -4.63 7.67
N LEU A 326 -9.74 -5.18 6.78
CA LEU A 326 -9.34 -5.90 5.58
C LEU A 326 -9.43 -4.95 4.39
N ILE A 327 -8.35 -4.84 3.63
CA ILE A 327 -8.23 -3.93 2.49
C ILE A 327 -7.82 -4.74 1.26
N ASP A 328 -8.58 -4.61 0.19
CA ASP A 328 -8.14 -4.98 -1.14
C ASP A 328 -7.20 -3.89 -1.67
N ASN A 329 -5.91 -4.23 -1.77
CA ASN A 329 -4.87 -3.29 -2.16
C ASN A 329 -5.06 -2.77 -3.58
N TYR A 330 -5.81 -3.48 -4.44
CA TYR A 330 -6.11 -3.05 -5.81
C TYR A 330 -7.33 -2.15 -5.93
N ALA A 331 -8.22 -2.13 -4.93
CA ALA A 331 -9.42 -1.29 -4.93
C ALA A 331 -9.31 -0.08 -3.99
N ALA A 332 -8.44 -0.14 -2.99
CA ALA A 332 -8.24 0.92 -2.01
C ALA A 332 -6.76 1.23 -1.72
N MET A 333 -6.49 2.51 -1.48
CA MET A 333 -5.25 3.02 -0.91
C MET A 333 -5.44 3.25 0.58
N HIS A 334 -4.32 3.42 1.29
CA HIS A 334 -4.33 3.84 2.67
C HIS A 334 -3.29 4.94 2.93
N SER A 335 -3.43 5.62 4.06
CA SER A 335 -2.55 6.70 4.50
C SER A 335 -2.39 6.64 6.03
N ARG A 336 -1.71 7.62 6.63
CA ARG A 336 -1.56 7.72 8.10
C ARG A 336 -1.64 9.17 8.54
N ARG A 337 -2.55 9.48 9.47
CA ARG A 337 -2.59 10.78 10.14
C ARG A 337 -1.46 10.88 11.19
N PRO A 338 -0.91 12.08 11.43
CA PRO A 338 -0.06 12.34 12.59
C PRO A 338 -0.78 12.01 13.89
N TRP A 339 -0.03 11.72 14.96
CA TRP A 339 -0.60 11.37 16.27
C TRP A 339 0.24 11.82 17.45
N THR A 340 -0.37 11.78 18.64
CA THR A 340 0.30 11.96 19.93
C THR A 340 0.08 10.74 20.81
N GLY A 341 1.09 10.38 21.60
CA GLY A 341 1.02 9.26 22.54
C GLY A 341 1.36 7.90 21.92
N LYS A 342 1.05 6.83 22.66
CA LYS A 342 1.36 5.45 22.24
C LYS A 342 0.38 5.00 21.17
N ARG A 343 0.90 4.66 19.99
CA ARG A 343 0.14 4.04 18.89
C ARG A 343 0.79 2.73 18.52
N THR A 344 0.00 1.65 18.45
CA THR A 344 0.48 0.35 17.98
C THR A 344 -0.53 -0.21 17.00
N VAL A 345 -0.23 -0.07 15.71
CA VAL A 345 -0.99 -0.69 14.63
C VAL A 345 -0.09 -1.72 13.97
N LEU A 346 -0.61 -2.94 13.83
CA LEU A 346 0.07 -4.06 13.22
C LEU A 346 -0.43 -4.25 11.79
N ALA A 347 0.40 -4.82 10.93
CA ALA A 347 0.11 -5.11 9.54
C ALA A 347 0.40 -6.56 9.20
N ALA A 348 -0.39 -7.12 8.29
CA ALA A 348 -0.06 -8.36 7.59
C ALA A 348 -0.41 -8.21 6.10
N LEU A 349 0.42 -8.81 5.25
CA LEU A 349 0.37 -8.67 3.79
C LEU A 349 0.11 -10.04 3.17
N TRP A 350 -0.78 -10.10 2.20
CA TRP A 350 -1.24 -11.38 1.66
C TRP A 350 -1.37 -11.39 0.14
N ASP A 351 -1.12 -12.55 -0.44
CA ASP A 351 -1.17 -12.79 -1.87
C ASP A 351 -2.48 -13.46 -2.30
N GLN A 352 -2.97 -13.03 -3.45
CA GLN A 352 -4.00 -13.70 -4.23
C GLN A 352 -3.84 -13.35 -5.71
N LYS A 353 -3.81 -14.36 -6.56
CA LYS A 353 -3.68 -14.16 -8.01
C LYS A 353 -4.99 -13.68 -8.64
N GLY A 354 -4.89 -12.97 -9.76
CA GLY A 354 -6.03 -12.64 -10.63
C GLY A 354 -6.94 -11.52 -10.14
N ARG A 355 -6.57 -10.77 -9.10
CA ARG A 355 -7.34 -9.63 -8.58
C ARG A 355 -7.25 -8.37 -9.45
N VAL A 356 -6.21 -8.26 -10.25
CA VAL A 356 -5.95 -7.13 -11.14
C VAL A 356 -5.51 -7.61 -12.51
N GLU A 357 -5.93 -6.87 -13.52
CA GLU A 357 -5.51 -6.99 -14.92
C GLU A 357 -4.91 -5.66 -15.37
N ASP A 358 -4.15 -5.71 -16.47
CA ASP A 358 -3.64 -4.52 -17.13
C ASP A 358 -4.36 -4.30 -18.46
N PHE A 359 -4.59 -3.03 -18.81
CA PHE A 359 -4.96 -2.63 -20.17
C PHE A 359 -3.82 -2.99 -21.14
N ASP A 360 -4.07 -2.92 -22.45
CA ASP A 360 -3.08 -3.35 -23.44
C ASP A 360 -1.80 -2.46 -23.39
N GLU A 361 -1.95 -1.18 -23.08
CA GLU A 361 -0.85 -0.26 -22.78
C GLU A 361 -0.05 -0.70 -21.55
N GLY A 362 -0.75 -1.11 -20.48
CA GLY A 362 -0.14 -1.64 -19.26
C GLY A 362 0.66 -2.92 -19.51
N LYS A 363 0.14 -3.84 -20.34
CA LYS A 363 0.87 -5.04 -20.76
C LYS A 363 2.13 -4.68 -21.55
N ALA A 364 2.05 -3.67 -22.42
CA ALA A 364 3.21 -3.19 -23.18
C ALA A 364 4.28 -2.57 -22.27
N ILE A 365 3.88 -1.79 -21.26
CA ILE A 365 4.78 -1.26 -20.23
C ILE A 365 5.52 -2.40 -19.51
N LEU A 366 4.78 -3.43 -19.08
CA LEU A 366 5.36 -4.58 -18.40
C LEU A 366 6.26 -5.41 -19.33
N ALA A 367 5.94 -5.56 -20.61
CA ALA A 367 6.82 -6.24 -21.56
C ALA A 367 8.12 -5.46 -21.82
N GLY A 368 8.04 -4.13 -21.86
CA GLY A 368 9.20 -3.25 -22.04
C GLY A 368 10.17 -3.21 -20.85
N ARG A 369 9.73 -3.65 -19.66
CA ARG A 369 10.57 -3.71 -18.45
C ARG A 369 11.76 -4.67 -18.59
N ASP A 370 11.60 -5.70 -19.43
CA ASP A 370 12.59 -6.77 -19.64
C ASP A 370 13.58 -6.42 -20.76
N GLY A 371 13.32 -5.32 -21.49
CA GLY A 371 14.29 -4.72 -22.40
C GLY A 371 15.34 -3.94 -21.61
N VAL A 372 16.58 -4.41 -21.66
CA VAL A 372 17.74 -3.58 -21.35
C VAL A 372 17.70 -2.41 -22.33
N ASP A 373 17.68 -1.17 -21.82
CA ASP A 373 17.94 -0.01 -22.67
C ASP A 373 19.37 -0.17 -23.19
N THR A 374 19.51 -0.77 -24.36
CA THR A 374 20.76 -0.80 -25.12
C THR A 374 20.89 0.56 -25.78
N ASN A 375 21.40 1.55 -25.07
CA ASN A 375 21.98 2.76 -25.67
C ASN A 375 23.20 3.18 -24.88
#